data_AF-A0A9W8AI73-F1
#
_entry.id   AF-A0A9W8AI73-F1
#
_cell.length_a   1.000
_cell.length_b   1.000
_cell.length_c   1.000
_cell.angle_alpha   90.00
_cell.angle_beta   90.00
_cell.angle_gamma   90.00
#
_symmetry.space_group_name_H-M   'P 1'
#
loop_
_entity.id
_entity.type
_entity.pdbx_description
1 polymer ?
#
loop_
_entity_poly.entity_id
_entity_poly.type
_entity_poly.pdbx_seq_one_letter_code
_entity_poly.pdbx_strand_id
1 'polypeptide(L)'
;MFGGPSTFDRRVYQRRPSMGGIPVALQGVYCGVDASLDMEDPSVVNFAMCTHDGSFYLDFHEGSINLRLREHGVSIADHYAEHMMAVLRRYAREHGYKILAISVNVAPSVMSDDYAEVLENIFHSILMKSWFDIDCIPFEVTTEGDSMQERAASGVRKLVDWLSPQTPGNVPRINVSLHHEVEVDVGGHIRICDLPHYECITHPQYWRALTRLAGECRDRRLMISFFNSTPQGGGVALMRHATIRLLNLLDVDSHWYVAKPNPVVFQTTKGKFHNVLQGVSKPDVYLTEEDKARYIEWCDMNFERYWMTEKGPIRNSDIIVMDDPQLAGIIPRIKQANPNCKVVYRSHIEIRSDLVAQEGSPQHVTWSFLWEFIKYADLFVSHPVEGFIPPWVDHKKVVLMPASTDPLDGLNKHLNLINMNYYHIIFNRICNDQMSPPLGQTRPYIIQIARFDPSKGIPDCLEAYRLLRERLDKDDNPNVPAPQLVICGHGSVDDPDGVAVYQDTIRRLAEPEFAEIGNDIC
;
A
#
# COMPACT_ATOMS: atom_id res chain seq x y z
N MET A 1 2.71 -33.95 20.97
CA MET A 1 2.90 -33.95 22.44
C MET A 1 3.01 -32.49 22.87
N PHE A 2 1.88 -31.84 23.11
CA PHE A 2 1.84 -30.44 23.53
C PHE A 2 1.77 -30.39 25.06
N GLY A 3 2.70 -29.66 25.67
CA GLY A 3 2.81 -29.49 27.12
C GLY A 3 1.71 -28.57 27.65
N GLY A 4 1.28 -28.82 28.88
CA GLY A 4 0.20 -28.08 29.55
C GLY A 4 0.46 -26.59 29.78
N PRO A 5 -0.50 -25.87 30.41
CA PRO A 5 -0.52 -24.42 30.48
C PRO A 5 0.70 -23.92 31.25
N SER A 6 1.56 -23.16 30.58
CA SER A 6 2.73 -22.57 31.21
C SER A 6 2.30 -21.27 31.91
N THR A 7 2.28 -21.31 33.25
CA THR A 7 2.29 -20.12 34.09
C THR A 7 3.62 -19.41 33.91
N PHE A 8 3.65 -18.31 33.15
CA PHE A 8 4.62 -17.17 33.12
C PHE A 8 6.12 -17.36 33.45
N ASP A 9 6.65 -18.58 33.48
CA ASP A 9 7.96 -18.89 34.02
C ASP A 9 8.69 -19.88 33.10
N ARG A 10 9.04 -19.45 31.88
CA ARG A 10 10.13 -20.09 31.12
C ARG A 10 10.80 -19.15 30.12
N ARG A 11 12.05 -18.81 30.47
CA ARG A 11 13.14 -18.23 29.65
C ARG A 11 12.75 -17.03 28.79
N VAL A 12 12.64 -15.89 29.44
CA VAL A 12 13.14 -14.63 28.87
C VAL A 12 14.55 -14.93 28.34
N TYR A 13 14.74 -14.95 27.02
CA TYR A 13 16.05 -14.66 26.46
C TYR A 13 16.34 -13.23 26.90
N GLN A 14 16.94 -13.06 28.08
CA GLN A 14 17.36 -11.76 28.58
C GLN A 14 18.37 -11.22 27.57
N ARG A 15 17.88 -10.48 26.57
CA ARG A 15 18.72 -9.70 25.70
C ARG A 15 19.41 -8.71 26.63
N ARG A 16 20.74 -8.81 26.70
CA ARG A 16 21.54 -7.86 27.48
C ARG A 16 21.17 -6.44 27.02
N PRO A 17 21.01 -5.48 27.95
CA PRO A 17 20.91 -4.08 27.58
C PRO A 17 22.11 -3.73 26.68
N SER A 18 21.89 -2.90 25.67
CA SER A 18 22.92 -2.51 24.70
C SER A 18 24.18 -2.04 25.41
N MET A 19 25.27 -2.79 25.30
CA MET A 19 26.59 -2.27 25.59
C MET A 19 26.97 -1.35 24.43
N GLY A 20 27.03 -0.03 24.67
CA GLY A 20 27.52 0.94 23.68
C GLY A 20 26.49 1.90 23.06
N GLY A 21 25.29 2.06 23.64
CA GLY A 21 24.35 3.10 23.20
C GLY A 21 23.59 2.84 21.90
N ILE A 22 23.67 1.63 21.33
CA ILE A 22 22.89 1.21 20.16
C ILE A 22 21.49 0.78 20.62
N PRO A 23 20.40 1.46 20.22
CA PRO A 23 19.04 1.04 20.57
C PRO A 23 18.77 -0.39 20.08
N VAL A 24 18.32 -1.28 20.96
CA VAL A 24 17.96 -2.65 20.56
C VAL A 24 16.59 -2.60 19.89
N ALA A 25 16.53 -2.94 18.61
CA ALA A 25 15.25 -3.12 17.91
C ALA A 25 14.44 -4.23 18.60
N LEU A 26 13.17 -3.95 18.89
CA LEU A 26 12.22 -4.96 19.30
C LEU A 26 12.22 -6.09 18.26
N GLN A 27 12.20 -7.34 18.70
CA GLN A 27 12.09 -8.46 17.78
C GLN A 27 10.71 -8.44 17.13
N GLY A 28 10.66 -8.36 15.81
CA GLY A 28 9.42 -8.53 15.05
C GLY A 28 8.89 -9.95 15.23
N VAL A 29 7.62 -10.08 15.61
CA VAL A 29 6.92 -11.37 15.74
C VAL A 29 5.53 -11.27 15.13
N TYR A 30 4.92 -12.41 14.88
CA TYR A 30 3.57 -12.57 14.39
C TYR A 30 2.72 -13.25 15.46
N CYS A 31 1.43 -12.95 15.51
CA CYS A 31 0.52 -13.53 16.50
C CYS A 31 -0.70 -14.15 15.83
N GLY A 32 -1.12 -15.33 16.29
CA GLY A 32 -2.42 -15.90 15.96
C GLY A 32 -3.30 -15.86 17.18
N VAL A 33 -4.57 -15.53 16.98
CA VAL A 33 -5.57 -15.39 18.04
C VAL A 33 -6.82 -16.18 17.66
N ASP A 34 -7.32 -16.92 18.63
CA ASP A 34 -8.60 -17.62 18.58
C ASP A 34 -9.38 -17.27 19.85
N ALA A 35 -10.70 -17.14 19.75
CA ALA A 35 -11.57 -16.92 20.90
C ALA A 35 -12.80 -17.82 20.82
N SER A 36 -13.32 -18.22 21.97
CA SER A 36 -14.57 -18.96 22.08
C SER A 36 -15.29 -18.58 23.36
N LEU A 37 -16.61 -18.67 23.35
CA LEU A 37 -17.38 -18.54 24.58
C LEU A 37 -17.12 -19.74 25.50
N ASP A 38 -17.19 -19.48 26.80
CA ASP A 38 -17.16 -20.55 27.78
C ASP A 38 -18.46 -21.36 27.72
N MET A 39 -18.32 -22.69 27.79
CA MET A 39 -19.44 -23.62 27.66
C MET A 39 -20.36 -23.60 28.89
N GLU A 40 -19.84 -23.23 30.06
CA GLU A 40 -20.59 -23.21 31.32
C GLU A 40 -21.12 -21.80 31.64
N ASP A 41 -20.36 -20.75 31.33
CA ASP A 41 -20.79 -19.35 31.49
C ASP A 41 -20.57 -18.53 30.20
N PRO A 42 -21.61 -18.36 29.35
CA PRO A 42 -21.52 -17.54 28.13
C PRO A 42 -21.21 -16.06 28.36
N SER A 43 -21.13 -15.59 29.61
CA SER A 43 -20.60 -14.26 29.91
C SER A 43 -19.08 -14.22 30.02
N VAL A 44 -18.40 -15.37 29.87
CA VAL A 44 -16.95 -15.49 29.80
C VAL A 44 -16.55 -15.85 28.38
N VAL A 45 -15.57 -15.13 27.85
CA VAL A 45 -14.93 -15.45 26.57
C VAL A 45 -13.51 -15.89 26.88
N ASN A 46 -13.19 -17.12 26.47
CA ASN A 46 -11.85 -17.68 26.51
C ASN A 46 -11.09 -17.26 25.25
N PHE A 47 -9.77 -17.20 25.34
CA PHE A 47 -8.91 -16.89 24.20
C PHE A 47 -7.60 -17.64 24.26
N ALA A 48 -7.04 -17.90 23.08
CA ALA A 48 -5.70 -18.43 22.90
C ALA A 48 -4.91 -17.54 21.95
N MET A 49 -3.64 -17.35 22.27
CA MET A 49 -2.65 -16.65 21.47
C MET A 49 -1.48 -17.58 21.18
N CYS A 50 -0.98 -17.54 19.96
CA CYS A 50 0.25 -18.23 19.55
C CYS A 50 1.20 -17.23 18.88
N THR A 51 2.44 -17.14 19.34
CA THR A 51 3.45 -16.24 18.75
C THR A 51 4.45 -16.99 17.88
N HIS A 52 4.89 -16.35 16.80
CA HIS A 52 5.75 -16.94 15.78
C HIS A 52 6.79 -15.92 15.30
N ASP A 53 8.05 -16.33 15.09
CA ASP A 53 9.12 -15.42 14.62
C ASP A 53 9.28 -15.38 13.09
N GLY A 54 8.43 -16.12 12.38
CA GLY A 54 8.50 -16.32 10.93
C GLY A 54 9.06 -17.68 10.53
N SER A 55 9.73 -18.39 11.46
CA SER A 55 10.25 -19.74 11.25
C SER A 55 9.72 -20.76 12.27
N PHE A 56 9.59 -20.35 13.53
CA PHE A 56 9.20 -21.22 14.63
C PHE A 56 8.16 -20.56 15.54
N TYR A 57 7.37 -21.40 16.21
CA TYR A 57 6.57 -20.96 17.35
C TYR A 57 7.48 -20.55 18.50
N LEU A 58 7.15 -19.41 19.11
CA LEU A 58 7.86 -18.89 20.27
C LEU A 58 7.15 -19.26 21.56
N ASP A 59 5.83 -19.07 21.63
CA ASP A 59 5.05 -19.23 22.85
C ASP A 59 3.55 -19.39 22.61
N PHE A 60 2.84 -19.80 23.66
CA PHE A 60 1.39 -19.94 23.73
C PHE A 60 0.85 -19.31 25.00
N HIS A 61 -0.25 -18.56 24.87
CA HIS A 61 -0.92 -17.93 26.00
C HIS A 61 -2.42 -18.17 25.92
N GLU A 62 -3.02 -18.55 27.04
CA GLU A 62 -4.47 -18.66 27.18
C GLU A 62 -4.94 -17.75 28.30
N GLY A 63 -6.14 -17.22 28.14
CA GLY A 63 -6.79 -16.41 29.14
C GLY A 63 -8.29 -16.38 28.93
N SER A 64 -8.96 -15.65 29.82
CA SER A 64 -10.39 -15.43 29.74
C SER A 64 -10.75 -14.04 30.23
N ILE A 65 -11.89 -13.55 29.77
CA ILE A 65 -12.46 -12.28 30.20
C ILE A 65 -13.93 -12.46 30.52
N ASN A 66 -14.36 -11.88 31.64
CA ASN A 66 -15.76 -11.83 32.03
C ASN A 66 -16.40 -10.55 31.47
N LEU A 67 -17.31 -10.72 30.51
CA LEU A 67 -18.02 -9.66 29.80
C LEU A 67 -18.97 -8.85 30.70
N ARG A 68 -19.31 -9.35 31.91
CA ARG A 68 -20.12 -8.61 32.91
C ARG A 68 -19.34 -7.48 33.58
N LEU A 69 -18.01 -7.52 33.51
CA LEU A 69 -17.14 -6.49 34.10
C LEU A 69 -16.95 -5.27 33.19
N ARG A 70 -17.67 -5.20 32.06
CA ARG A 70 -17.62 -4.06 31.15
C ARG A 70 -18.14 -2.79 31.81
N GLU A 71 -17.52 -1.66 31.47
CA GLU A 71 -18.01 -0.35 31.88
C GLU A 71 -19.37 -0.04 31.22
N HIS A 72 -20.19 0.74 31.91
CA HIS A 72 -21.51 1.11 31.40
C HIS A 72 -21.38 1.95 30.12
N GLY A 73 -22.01 1.50 29.04
CA GLY A 73 -21.99 2.18 27.74
C GLY A 73 -20.91 1.70 26.77
N VAL A 74 -20.01 0.81 27.20
CA VAL A 74 -19.03 0.15 26.31
C VAL A 74 -19.66 -1.11 25.72
N SER A 75 -19.49 -1.32 24.41
CA SER A 75 -19.96 -2.53 23.75
C SER A 75 -19.20 -3.77 24.24
N ILE A 76 -19.80 -4.96 24.12
CA ILE A 76 -19.12 -6.22 24.48
C ILE A 76 -17.85 -6.39 23.64
N ALA A 77 -17.96 -6.12 22.33
CA ALA A 77 -16.87 -6.23 21.39
C ALA A 77 -15.69 -5.31 21.75
N ASP A 78 -15.97 -4.03 22.03
CA ASP A 78 -14.92 -3.06 22.37
C ASP A 78 -14.27 -3.36 23.72
N HIS A 79 -15.07 -3.80 24.71
CA HIS A 79 -14.53 -4.20 26.00
C HIS A 79 -13.57 -5.39 25.86
N TYR A 80 -13.97 -6.40 25.08
CA TYR A 80 -13.13 -7.55 24.80
C TYR A 80 -11.87 -7.16 24.02
N ALA A 81 -12.03 -6.40 22.93
CA ALA A 81 -10.91 -6.05 22.07
C ALA A 81 -9.90 -5.14 22.79
N GLU A 82 -10.34 -4.23 23.68
CA GLU A 82 -9.43 -3.46 24.52
C GLU A 82 -8.66 -4.34 25.51
N HIS A 83 -9.33 -5.33 26.12
CA HIS A 83 -8.64 -6.32 26.95
C HIS A 83 -7.59 -7.10 26.16
N MET A 84 -7.95 -7.58 24.96
CA MET A 84 -7.02 -8.28 24.07
C MET A 84 -5.84 -7.39 23.69
N MET A 85 -6.07 -6.11 23.34
CA MET A 85 -4.99 -5.16 23.08
C MET A 85 -4.11 -4.95 24.32
N ALA A 86 -4.67 -4.88 25.52
CA ALA A 86 -3.90 -4.78 26.75
C ALA A 86 -3.02 -6.02 26.99
N VAL A 87 -3.55 -7.23 26.74
CA VAL A 87 -2.80 -8.49 26.81
C VAL A 87 -1.65 -8.49 25.80
N LEU A 88 -1.92 -8.18 24.53
CA LEU A 88 -0.91 -8.11 23.46
C LEU A 88 0.19 -7.08 23.79
N ARG A 89 -0.17 -5.87 24.23
CA ARG A 89 0.79 -4.82 24.63
C ARG A 89 1.64 -5.24 25.82
N ARG A 90 1.05 -5.90 26.83
CA ARG A 90 1.79 -6.42 27.99
C ARG A 90 2.77 -7.51 27.56
N TYR A 91 2.27 -8.50 26.81
CA TYR A 91 3.07 -9.60 26.30
C TYR A 91 4.26 -9.10 25.47
N ALA A 92 4.01 -8.20 24.51
CA ALA A 92 5.04 -7.61 23.67
C ALA A 92 6.11 -6.87 24.49
N ARG A 93 5.70 -6.13 25.52
CA ARG A 93 6.62 -5.38 26.40
C ARG A 93 7.50 -6.29 27.24
N GLU A 94 6.91 -7.32 27.86
CA GLU A 94 7.62 -8.27 28.73
C GLU A 94 8.66 -9.09 27.96
N HIS A 95 8.42 -9.35 26.67
CA HIS A 95 9.30 -10.14 25.82
C HIS A 95 10.22 -9.30 24.91
N GLY A 96 10.05 -7.98 24.86
CA GLY A 96 10.79 -7.11 23.95
C GLY A 96 10.45 -7.33 22.47
N TYR A 97 9.17 -7.57 22.19
CA TYR A 97 8.65 -7.83 20.85
C TYR A 97 7.90 -6.62 20.26
N LYS A 98 7.87 -6.57 18.93
CA LYS A 98 6.92 -5.80 18.13
C LYS A 98 6.06 -6.80 17.39
N ILE A 99 4.77 -6.83 17.69
CA ILE A 99 3.82 -7.66 16.95
C ILE A 99 3.54 -6.95 15.62
N LEU A 100 3.99 -7.55 14.52
CA LEU A 100 3.95 -6.96 13.18
C LEU A 100 2.65 -7.25 12.46
N ALA A 101 2.09 -8.44 12.68
CA ALA A 101 0.83 -8.85 12.12
C ALA A 101 0.13 -9.84 13.06
N ILE A 102 -1.20 -9.84 13.01
CA ILE A 102 -2.07 -10.69 13.82
C ILE A 102 -3.03 -11.42 12.89
N SER A 103 -3.28 -12.70 13.17
CA SER A 103 -4.39 -13.44 12.56
C SER A 103 -5.47 -13.66 13.60
N VAL A 104 -6.72 -13.43 13.23
CA VAL A 104 -7.89 -13.66 14.07
C VAL A 104 -8.73 -14.73 13.37
N ASN A 105 -8.95 -15.85 14.05
CA ASN A 105 -9.76 -16.94 13.50
C ASN A 105 -11.26 -16.61 13.64
N VAL A 106 -11.96 -16.59 12.51
CA VAL A 106 -13.41 -16.30 12.42
C VAL A 106 -14.25 -17.55 12.07
N ALA A 107 -13.76 -18.75 12.38
CA ALA A 107 -14.38 -20.00 11.94
C ALA A 107 -15.83 -20.19 12.46
N PRO A 108 -16.81 -20.49 11.59
CA PRO A 108 -18.21 -20.70 11.97
C PRO A 108 -18.43 -21.89 12.91
N SER A 109 -17.57 -22.91 12.87
CA SER A 109 -17.70 -24.12 13.71
C SER A 109 -17.52 -23.87 15.21
N VAL A 110 -17.05 -22.68 15.59
CA VAL A 110 -16.90 -22.21 16.98
C VAL A 110 -18.15 -21.46 17.46
N MET A 111 -19.12 -21.20 16.57
CA MET A 111 -20.30 -20.39 16.84
C MET A 111 -21.55 -21.27 16.92
N SER A 112 -22.23 -21.26 18.06
CA SER A 112 -23.66 -21.59 18.08
C SER A 112 -24.45 -20.38 17.56
N ASP A 113 -25.56 -20.61 16.87
CA ASP A 113 -26.36 -19.56 16.22
C ASP A 113 -26.73 -18.41 17.19
N ASP A 114 -26.95 -18.72 18.47
CA ASP A 114 -27.34 -17.76 19.50
C ASP A 114 -26.24 -16.75 19.88
N TYR A 115 -24.98 -17.02 19.55
CA TYR A 115 -23.84 -16.19 19.96
C TYR A 115 -22.85 -15.84 18.84
N ALA A 116 -23.13 -16.27 17.61
CA ALA A 116 -22.31 -15.97 16.43
C ALA A 116 -22.07 -14.46 16.27
N GLU A 117 -23.13 -13.65 16.39
CA GLU A 117 -23.06 -12.20 16.25
C GLU A 117 -22.13 -11.55 17.30
N VAL A 118 -22.11 -12.05 18.53
CA VAL A 118 -21.27 -11.49 19.60
C VAL A 118 -19.79 -11.74 19.29
N LEU A 119 -19.45 -12.97 18.90
CA LEU A 119 -18.07 -13.34 18.56
C LEU A 119 -17.60 -12.66 17.26
N GLU A 120 -18.45 -12.53 16.26
CA GLU A 120 -18.15 -11.80 15.02
C GLU A 120 -17.80 -10.34 15.31
N ASN A 121 -18.62 -9.64 16.10
CA ASN A 121 -18.34 -8.27 16.52
C ASN A 121 -17.05 -8.16 17.33
N ILE A 122 -16.77 -9.14 18.21
CA ILE A 122 -15.51 -9.22 18.95
C ILE A 122 -14.32 -9.32 17.99
N PHE A 123 -14.35 -10.26 17.05
CA PHE A 123 -13.25 -10.46 16.09
C PHE A 123 -13.03 -9.22 15.22
N HIS A 124 -14.11 -8.62 14.73
CA HIS A 124 -14.07 -7.37 13.99
C HIS A 124 -13.39 -6.25 14.79
N SER A 125 -13.77 -6.04 16.05
CA SER A 125 -13.16 -5.02 16.90
C SER A 125 -11.67 -5.29 17.19
N ILE A 126 -11.25 -6.55 17.34
CA ILE A 126 -9.82 -6.93 17.47
C ILE A 126 -9.03 -6.56 16.21
N LEU A 127 -9.56 -6.86 15.02
CA LEU A 127 -8.91 -6.55 13.74
C LEU A 127 -8.67 -5.04 13.61
N MET A 128 -9.71 -4.23 13.83
CA MET A 128 -9.61 -2.76 13.72
C MET A 128 -8.63 -2.17 14.74
N LYS A 129 -8.74 -2.55 16.00
CA LYS A 129 -7.85 -2.04 17.07
C LYS A 129 -6.39 -2.46 16.87
N SER A 130 -6.15 -3.65 16.30
CA SER A 130 -4.80 -4.09 16.00
C SER A 130 -4.09 -3.14 15.03
N TRP A 131 -4.80 -2.67 14.02
CA TRP A 131 -4.26 -1.74 13.02
C TRP A 131 -3.99 -0.33 13.58
N PHE A 132 -4.96 0.23 14.29
CA PHE A 132 -4.90 1.61 14.77
C PHE A 132 -4.11 1.77 16.09
N ASP A 133 -4.25 0.84 17.04
CA ASP A 133 -3.69 1.04 18.38
C ASP A 133 -2.24 0.57 18.50
N ILE A 134 -1.91 -0.56 17.89
CA ILE A 134 -0.59 -1.22 18.03
C ILE A 134 0.17 -1.36 16.71
N ASP A 135 -0.41 -0.86 15.61
CA ASP A 135 0.22 -0.87 14.28
C ASP A 135 0.65 -2.29 13.88
N CYS A 136 -0.35 -3.14 13.79
CA CYS A 136 -0.24 -4.56 13.52
C CYS A 136 -1.19 -4.89 12.36
N ILE A 137 -0.68 -5.55 11.32
CA ILE A 137 -1.50 -5.89 10.14
C ILE A 137 -2.52 -6.98 10.52
N PRO A 138 -3.82 -6.70 10.43
CA PRO A 138 -4.86 -7.63 10.85
C PRO A 138 -5.29 -8.56 9.72
N PHE A 139 -5.12 -9.85 9.92
CA PHE A 139 -5.58 -10.90 9.02
C PHE A 139 -6.81 -11.61 9.61
N GLU A 140 -7.87 -11.64 8.83
CA GLU A 140 -9.03 -12.49 9.05
C GLU A 140 -8.78 -13.85 8.41
N VAL A 141 -8.81 -14.92 9.21
CA VAL A 141 -8.53 -16.27 8.75
C VAL A 141 -9.59 -17.25 9.22
N THR A 142 -9.73 -18.36 8.49
CA THR A 142 -10.51 -19.51 8.93
C THR A 142 -9.58 -20.69 9.14
N THR A 143 -9.60 -21.27 10.34
CA THR A 143 -8.79 -22.44 10.70
C THR A 143 -9.62 -23.49 11.44
N GLU A 144 -9.21 -24.74 11.28
CA GLU A 144 -9.77 -25.90 11.97
C GLU A 144 -8.74 -26.48 12.94
N GLY A 145 -9.21 -27.05 14.04
CA GLY A 145 -8.37 -27.63 15.09
C GLY A 145 -9.19 -27.98 16.33
N ASP A 146 -8.73 -28.97 17.09
CA ASP A 146 -9.46 -29.52 18.24
C ASP A 146 -9.43 -28.56 19.44
N SER A 147 -8.39 -27.71 19.51
CA SER A 147 -8.23 -26.69 20.55
C SER A 147 -8.05 -25.29 19.99
N MET A 148 -8.33 -24.28 20.82
CA MET A 148 -8.10 -22.87 20.49
C MET A 148 -6.63 -22.59 20.15
N GLN A 149 -5.70 -23.22 20.89
CA GLN A 149 -4.27 -23.10 20.64
C GLN A 149 -3.88 -23.61 19.25
N GLU A 150 -4.41 -24.76 18.84
CA GLU A 150 -4.15 -25.33 17.51
C GLU A 150 -4.68 -24.41 16.40
N ARG A 151 -5.88 -23.83 16.59
CA ARG A 151 -6.46 -22.89 15.65
C ARG A 151 -5.67 -21.59 15.55
N ALA A 152 -5.24 -21.03 16.68
CA ALA A 152 -4.35 -19.87 16.74
C ALA A 152 -2.99 -20.14 16.07
N ALA A 153 -2.39 -21.30 16.33
CA ALA A 153 -1.14 -21.74 15.70
C ALA A 153 -1.27 -21.93 14.19
N SER A 154 -2.39 -22.48 13.74
CA SER A 154 -2.71 -22.60 12.31
C SER A 154 -2.87 -21.22 11.66
N GLY A 155 -3.53 -20.29 12.35
CA GLY A 155 -3.75 -18.92 11.87
C GLY A 155 -2.45 -18.16 11.65
N VAL A 156 -1.55 -18.17 12.63
CA VAL A 156 -0.28 -17.43 12.53
C VAL A 156 0.62 -17.99 11.43
N ARG A 157 0.60 -19.31 11.19
CA ARG A 157 1.35 -19.92 10.07
C ARG A 157 0.83 -19.42 8.72
N LYS A 158 -0.49 -19.43 8.50
CA LYS A 158 -1.11 -18.92 7.26
C LYS A 158 -0.74 -17.46 7.03
N LEU A 159 -0.80 -16.65 8.08
CA LEU A 159 -0.44 -15.24 8.03
C LEU A 159 1.00 -15.02 7.56
N VAL A 160 1.96 -15.80 8.05
CA VAL A 160 3.37 -15.65 7.67
C VAL A 160 3.59 -15.92 6.19
N ASP A 161 2.84 -16.84 5.57
CA ASP A 161 2.95 -17.13 4.14
C ASP A 161 2.58 -15.93 3.26
N TRP A 162 1.69 -15.05 3.74
CA TRP A 162 1.27 -13.85 3.02
C TRP A 162 2.20 -12.65 3.21
N LEU A 163 3.25 -12.77 4.02
CA LEU A 163 4.21 -11.69 4.24
C LEU A 163 5.50 -11.90 3.46
N SER A 164 6.13 -10.80 3.04
CA SER A 164 7.43 -10.79 2.40
C SER A 164 8.51 -11.14 3.43
N PRO A 165 9.50 -11.97 3.07
CA PRO A 165 10.63 -12.28 3.95
C PRO A 165 11.63 -11.11 4.05
N GLN A 166 11.42 -10.02 3.29
CA GLN A 166 12.30 -8.84 3.31
C GLN A 166 12.08 -8.03 4.58
N THR A 167 13.17 -7.65 5.26
CA THR A 167 13.13 -6.77 6.44
C THR A 167 12.42 -5.45 6.10
N PRO A 168 11.35 -5.08 6.83
CA PRO A 168 11.04 -5.46 8.22
C PRO A 168 10.21 -6.74 8.42
N GLY A 169 9.89 -7.50 7.38
CA GLY A 169 9.12 -8.75 7.43
C GLY A 169 7.61 -8.54 7.50
N ASN A 170 7.15 -7.29 7.53
CA ASN A 170 5.75 -6.90 7.69
C ASN A 170 5.14 -6.32 6.41
N VAL A 171 5.71 -6.62 5.23
CA VAL A 171 5.17 -6.15 3.94
C VAL A 171 4.29 -7.25 3.37
N PRO A 172 2.96 -7.06 3.23
CA PRO A 172 2.11 -8.03 2.55
C PRO A 172 2.59 -8.31 1.13
N ARG A 173 2.57 -9.58 0.74
CA ARG A 173 2.80 -9.99 -0.64
C ARG A 173 1.65 -9.49 -1.49
N ILE A 174 1.99 -9.08 -2.70
CA ILE A 174 1.00 -8.72 -3.71
C ILE A 174 0.72 -9.98 -4.51
N ASN A 175 -0.53 -10.40 -4.46
CA ASN A 175 -1.02 -11.55 -5.19
C ASN A 175 -1.73 -11.09 -6.46
N VAL A 176 -1.40 -11.75 -7.56
CA VAL A 176 -2.05 -11.56 -8.85
C VAL A 176 -2.57 -12.92 -9.28
N SER A 177 -3.90 -13.04 -9.38
CA SER A 177 -4.59 -14.29 -9.64
C SER A 177 -4.78 -14.54 -11.14
N LEU A 178 -5.71 -15.44 -11.50
CA LEU A 178 -6.07 -15.70 -12.89
C LEU A 178 -6.53 -14.40 -13.58
N HIS A 179 -6.34 -14.30 -14.90
CA HIS A 179 -6.64 -13.09 -15.67
C HIS A 179 -5.85 -11.84 -15.26
N HIS A 180 -4.84 -12.03 -14.41
CA HIS A 180 -4.02 -10.98 -13.84
C HIS A 180 -4.81 -9.99 -12.98
N GLU A 181 -5.80 -10.50 -12.24
CA GLU A 181 -6.52 -9.71 -11.24
C GLU A 181 -5.67 -9.55 -9.98
N VAL A 182 -5.62 -8.34 -9.43
CA VAL A 182 -4.92 -8.05 -8.18
C VAL A 182 -5.82 -8.42 -7.01
N GLU A 183 -5.36 -9.33 -6.16
CA GLU A 183 -6.07 -9.70 -4.93
C GLU A 183 -5.78 -8.66 -3.84
N VAL A 184 -6.46 -7.51 -3.93
CA VAL A 184 -6.35 -6.43 -2.94
C VAL A 184 -6.61 -6.97 -1.53
N ASP A 185 -5.80 -6.53 -0.58
CA ASP A 185 -5.84 -6.99 0.81
C ASP A 185 -5.68 -8.52 0.95
N VAL A 186 -4.87 -9.13 0.08
CA VAL A 186 -4.68 -10.58 0.01
C VAL A 186 -6.04 -11.27 -0.18
N GLY A 187 -6.80 -10.81 -1.17
CA GLY A 187 -8.13 -11.34 -1.47
C GLY A 187 -9.15 -11.05 -0.37
N GLY A 188 -8.99 -9.92 0.34
CA GLY A 188 -9.85 -9.52 1.45
C GLY A 188 -9.50 -10.16 2.81
N HIS A 189 -8.43 -10.95 2.91
CA HIS A 189 -7.96 -11.48 4.19
C HIS A 189 -7.40 -10.39 5.11
N ILE A 190 -6.91 -9.27 4.60
CA ILE A 190 -6.46 -8.13 5.41
C ILE A 190 -7.64 -7.19 5.68
N ARG A 191 -7.88 -6.87 6.97
CA ARG A 191 -9.01 -6.03 7.41
C ARG A 191 -8.55 -4.82 8.21
N ILE A 192 -8.02 -3.80 7.55
CA ILE A 192 -7.44 -2.62 8.24
C ILE A 192 -8.47 -1.56 8.67
N CYS A 193 -9.64 -1.51 8.03
CA CYS A 193 -10.68 -0.51 8.30
C CYS A 193 -12.05 -0.99 7.81
N ASP A 194 -13.11 -0.25 8.17
CA ASP A 194 -14.50 -0.52 7.78
C ASP A 194 -15.24 0.77 7.37
N LEU A 195 -16.53 0.64 7.05
CA LEU A 195 -17.37 1.78 6.66
C LEU A 195 -17.47 2.87 7.74
N PRO A 196 -17.71 2.58 9.03
CA PRO A 196 -17.64 3.58 10.10
C PRO A 196 -16.36 4.40 10.13
N HIS A 197 -15.19 3.79 9.91
CA HIS A 197 -13.93 4.53 9.84
C HIS A 197 -13.91 5.51 8.67
N TYR A 198 -14.35 5.08 7.47
CA TYR A 198 -14.45 5.95 6.30
C TYR A 198 -15.50 7.06 6.48
N GLU A 199 -16.64 6.76 7.11
CA GLU A 199 -17.67 7.76 7.43
C GLU A 199 -17.12 8.84 8.36
N CYS A 200 -16.38 8.46 9.39
CA CYS A 200 -15.83 9.38 10.40
C CYS A 200 -14.87 10.43 9.79
N ILE A 201 -14.09 10.05 8.79
CA ILE A 201 -13.13 10.93 8.13
C ILE A 201 -13.73 11.69 6.92
N THR A 202 -14.94 11.35 6.51
CA THR A 202 -15.57 11.91 5.31
C THR A 202 -16.63 12.93 5.69
N HIS A 203 -16.67 14.06 4.97
CA HIS A 203 -17.73 15.03 5.20
C HIS A 203 -19.12 14.40 4.96
N PRO A 204 -20.11 14.57 5.85
CA PRO A 204 -21.38 13.83 5.80
C PRO A 204 -22.15 13.94 4.47
N GLN A 205 -22.03 15.07 3.75
CA GLN A 205 -22.66 15.24 2.44
C GLN A 205 -22.02 14.34 1.37
N TYR A 206 -20.68 14.20 1.38
CA TYR A 206 -19.97 13.34 0.45
C TYR A 206 -20.19 11.87 0.79
N TRP A 207 -20.23 11.51 2.07
CA TRP A 207 -20.57 10.15 2.50
C TRP A 207 -21.96 9.72 2.00
N ARG A 208 -22.97 10.58 2.16
CA ARG A 208 -24.33 10.32 1.62
C ARG A 208 -24.34 10.20 0.10
N ALA A 209 -23.57 11.02 -0.61
CA ALA A 209 -23.47 10.94 -2.06
C ALA A 209 -22.80 9.63 -2.52
N LEU A 210 -21.68 9.27 -1.89
CA LEU A 210 -20.93 8.04 -2.15
C LEU A 210 -21.80 6.79 -1.91
N THR A 211 -22.41 6.68 -0.74
CA THR A 211 -23.24 5.52 -0.36
C THR A 211 -24.47 5.39 -1.25
N ARG A 212 -25.09 6.51 -1.64
CA ARG A 212 -26.17 6.52 -2.65
C ARG A 212 -25.69 5.98 -4.00
N LEU A 213 -24.58 6.50 -4.52
CA LEU A 213 -24.02 6.08 -5.80
C LEU A 213 -23.62 4.60 -5.79
N ALA A 214 -23.02 4.13 -4.69
CA ALA A 214 -22.72 2.72 -4.50
C ALA A 214 -23.99 1.87 -4.53
N GLY A 215 -25.07 2.30 -3.86
CA GLY A 215 -26.38 1.66 -3.95
C GLY A 215 -26.92 1.59 -5.38
N GLU A 216 -26.85 2.70 -6.12
CA GLU A 216 -27.26 2.74 -7.53
C GLU A 216 -26.43 1.78 -8.41
N CYS A 217 -25.13 1.61 -8.14
CA CYS A 217 -24.29 0.62 -8.81
C CYS A 217 -24.74 -0.81 -8.53
N ARG A 218 -25.05 -1.13 -7.27
CA ARG A 218 -25.51 -2.48 -6.86
C ARG A 218 -26.89 -2.81 -7.44
N ASP A 219 -27.83 -1.88 -7.37
CA ASP A 219 -29.19 -2.06 -7.92
C ASP A 219 -29.16 -2.35 -9.42
N ARG A 220 -28.20 -1.74 -10.12
CA ARG A 220 -27.96 -1.94 -11.55
C ARG A 220 -27.01 -3.09 -11.87
N ARG A 221 -26.40 -3.71 -10.85
CA ARG A 221 -25.40 -4.78 -10.95
C ARG A 221 -24.25 -4.41 -11.88
N LEU A 222 -23.73 -3.19 -11.72
CA LEU A 222 -22.63 -2.69 -12.55
C LEU A 222 -21.32 -3.33 -12.14
N MET A 223 -20.61 -3.91 -13.11
CA MET A 223 -19.23 -4.37 -12.95
C MET A 223 -18.24 -3.29 -13.40
N ILE A 224 -17.35 -2.86 -12.50
CA ILE A 224 -16.34 -1.82 -12.75
C ILE A 224 -14.95 -2.44 -12.71
N SER A 225 -14.23 -2.38 -13.84
CA SER A 225 -12.88 -2.94 -13.94
C SER A 225 -11.82 -1.85 -14.16
N PHE A 226 -10.80 -1.84 -13.33
CA PHE A 226 -9.64 -0.96 -13.43
C PHE A 226 -8.48 -1.70 -14.09
N PHE A 227 -7.74 -1.03 -14.98
CA PHE A 227 -6.58 -1.60 -15.68
C PHE A 227 -5.37 -0.66 -15.58
N ASN A 228 -4.22 -1.20 -15.20
CA ASN A 228 -2.95 -0.47 -15.24
C ASN A 228 -1.73 -1.40 -15.49
N SER A 229 -0.52 -0.86 -15.44
CA SER A 229 0.73 -1.57 -15.72
C SER A 229 1.26 -2.44 -14.58
N THR A 230 0.99 -2.08 -13.32
CA THR A 230 1.65 -2.70 -12.16
C THR A 230 0.75 -2.73 -10.91
N PRO A 231 0.76 -3.82 -10.13
CA PRO A 231 0.02 -3.91 -8.87
C PRO A 231 0.76 -3.26 -7.69
N GLN A 232 2.03 -2.89 -7.89
CA GLN A 232 2.93 -2.37 -6.87
C GLN A 232 3.77 -1.21 -7.40
N GLY A 233 4.01 -0.22 -6.54
CA GLY A 233 4.88 0.92 -6.85
C GLY A 233 4.12 2.05 -7.55
N GLY A 234 4.57 3.27 -7.29
CA GLY A 234 3.93 4.49 -7.81
C GLY A 234 2.61 4.87 -7.13
N GLY A 235 2.11 6.06 -7.47
CA GLY A 235 0.89 6.61 -6.87
C GLY A 235 -0.40 5.91 -7.31
N VAL A 236 -0.44 5.36 -8.52
CA VAL A 236 -1.64 4.70 -9.07
C VAL A 236 -1.97 3.43 -8.29
N ALA A 237 -0.99 2.56 -8.05
CA ALA A 237 -1.20 1.33 -7.30
C ALA A 237 -1.69 1.61 -5.87
N LEU A 238 -1.06 2.58 -5.17
CA LEU A 238 -1.48 3.00 -3.82
C LEU A 238 -2.96 3.44 -3.79
N MET A 239 -3.36 4.28 -4.75
CA MET A 239 -4.75 4.73 -4.88
C MET A 239 -5.70 3.58 -5.22
N ARG A 240 -5.28 2.61 -6.04
CA ARG A 240 -6.13 1.46 -6.43
C ARG A 240 -6.36 0.49 -5.28
N HIS A 241 -5.34 0.19 -4.47
CA HIS A 241 -5.52 -0.59 -3.24
C HIS A 241 -6.59 0.03 -2.33
N ALA A 242 -6.52 1.34 -2.08
CA ALA A 242 -7.53 2.04 -1.27
C ALA A 242 -8.92 2.08 -1.94
N THR A 243 -8.98 2.36 -3.25
CA THR A 243 -10.24 2.47 -3.98
C THR A 243 -10.99 1.14 -3.99
N ILE A 244 -10.31 0.04 -4.33
CA ILE A 244 -10.91 -1.30 -4.39
C ILE A 244 -11.35 -1.74 -2.99
N ARG A 245 -10.55 -1.48 -1.94
CA ARG A 245 -10.96 -1.75 -0.55
C ARG A 245 -12.28 -1.08 -0.19
N LEU A 246 -12.40 0.22 -0.45
CA LEU A 246 -13.61 0.98 -0.16
C LEU A 246 -14.81 0.48 -0.98
N LEU A 247 -14.62 0.19 -2.27
CA LEU A 247 -15.69 -0.34 -3.12
C LEU A 247 -16.16 -1.73 -2.66
N ASN A 248 -15.23 -2.59 -2.25
CA ASN A 248 -15.55 -3.90 -1.67
C ASN A 248 -16.33 -3.76 -0.36
N LEU A 249 -15.96 -2.84 0.53
CA LEU A 249 -16.72 -2.56 1.75
C LEU A 249 -18.14 -2.01 1.45
N LEU A 250 -18.33 -1.37 0.30
CA LEU A 250 -19.61 -0.86 -0.17
C LEU A 250 -20.38 -1.89 -1.02
N ASP A 251 -19.91 -3.13 -1.10
CA ASP A 251 -20.46 -4.22 -1.93
C ASP A 251 -20.62 -3.83 -3.41
N VAL A 252 -19.75 -2.96 -3.93
CA VAL A 252 -19.71 -2.62 -5.36
C VAL A 252 -18.85 -3.64 -6.09
N ASP A 253 -19.39 -4.22 -7.16
CA ASP A 253 -18.70 -5.21 -7.99
C ASP A 253 -17.55 -4.54 -8.76
N SER A 254 -16.35 -4.60 -8.17
CA SER A 254 -15.18 -3.88 -8.64
C SER A 254 -13.94 -4.75 -8.66
N HIS A 255 -13.19 -4.66 -9.76
CA HIS A 255 -12.04 -5.51 -10.02
C HIS A 255 -10.86 -4.68 -10.52
N TRP A 256 -9.65 -5.15 -10.27
CA TRP A 256 -8.44 -4.48 -10.73
C TRP A 256 -7.51 -5.47 -11.42
N TYR A 257 -7.17 -5.18 -12.68
CA TYR A 257 -6.33 -6.03 -13.52
C TYR A 257 -5.02 -5.32 -13.89
N VAL A 258 -3.94 -6.08 -13.93
CA VAL A 258 -2.61 -5.60 -14.28
C VAL A 258 -2.04 -6.31 -15.48
N ALA A 259 -1.27 -5.60 -16.29
CA ALA A 259 -0.58 -6.22 -17.41
C ALA A 259 0.51 -7.20 -16.94
N LYS A 260 0.83 -8.18 -17.78
CA LYS A 260 2.03 -8.99 -17.61
C LYS A 260 3.27 -8.08 -17.65
N PRO A 261 4.15 -8.11 -16.63
CA PRO A 261 5.39 -7.34 -16.66
C PRO A 261 6.23 -7.65 -17.89
N ASN A 262 6.67 -6.61 -18.60
CA ASN A 262 7.59 -6.72 -19.72
C ASN A 262 8.62 -5.58 -19.64
N PRO A 263 9.84 -5.84 -19.15
CA PRO A 263 10.86 -4.80 -18.96
C PRO A 263 11.20 -4.00 -20.22
N VAL A 264 11.17 -4.64 -21.40
CA VAL A 264 11.47 -3.97 -22.67
C VAL A 264 10.38 -2.96 -23.01
N VAL A 265 9.11 -3.34 -22.84
CA VAL A 265 7.99 -2.42 -23.06
C VAL A 265 7.96 -1.32 -22.00
N PHE A 266 8.30 -1.64 -20.75
CA PHE A 266 8.37 -0.63 -19.68
C PHE A 266 9.45 0.43 -19.92
N GLN A 267 10.59 0.06 -20.52
CA GLN A 267 11.57 1.06 -20.98
C GLN A 267 10.97 2.00 -22.03
N THR A 268 10.20 1.47 -22.98
CA THR A 268 9.49 2.29 -23.98
C THR A 268 8.43 3.18 -23.32
N THR A 269 7.54 2.63 -22.48
CA THR A 269 6.47 3.41 -21.84
C THR A 269 7.01 4.44 -20.86
N LYS A 270 8.12 4.15 -20.18
CA LYS A 270 8.77 5.10 -19.27
C LYS A 270 9.51 6.20 -20.04
N GLY A 271 10.48 5.83 -20.87
CA GLY A 271 11.38 6.77 -21.53
C GLY A 271 10.71 7.54 -22.68
N LYS A 272 9.87 6.86 -23.47
CA LYS A 272 9.32 7.41 -24.73
C LYS A 272 7.86 7.83 -24.64
N PHE A 273 7.10 7.38 -23.63
CA PHE A 273 5.79 7.94 -23.31
C PHE A 273 5.86 8.89 -22.13
N HIS A 274 6.05 8.37 -20.91
CA HIS A 274 5.95 9.17 -19.67
C HIS A 274 6.93 10.35 -19.66
N ASN A 275 8.23 10.10 -19.81
CA ASN A 275 9.26 11.14 -19.72
C ASN A 275 9.20 12.13 -20.92
N VAL A 276 8.86 11.64 -22.11
CA VAL A 276 8.65 12.51 -23.29
C VAL A 276 7.44 13.42 -23.07
N LEU A 277 6.27 12.86 -22.72
CA LEU A 277 5.05 13.65 -22.53
C LEU A 277 5.18 14.67 -21.39
N GLN A 278 5.98 14.38 -20.35
CA GLN A 278 6.31 15.34 -19.29
C GLN A 278 7.35 16.41 -19.69
N GLY A 279 8.04 16.22 -20.81
CA GLY A 279 9.09 17.14 -21.25
C GLY A 279 10.41 16.99 -20.48
N VAL A 280 10.66 15.83 -19.87
CA VAL A 280 11.89 15.53 -19.11
C VAL A 280 12.85 14.60 -19.85
N SER A 281 12.46 14.09 -21.03
CA SER A 281 13.35 13.35 -21.92
C SER A 281 14.27 14.27 -22.72
N LYS A 282 15.41 13.73 -23.18
CA LYS A 282 16.29 14.44 -24.11
C LYS A 282 15.57 14.72 -25.45
N PRO A 283 15.87 15.84 -26.14
CA PRO A 283 15.16 16.23 -27.36
C PRO A 283 15.27 15.24 -28.55
N ASP A 284 16.26 14.35 -28.53
CA ASP A 284 16.52 13.33 -29.54
C ASP A 284 15.83 11.98 -29.27
N VAL A 285 15.10 11.86 -28.16
CA VAL A 285 14.35 10.65 -27.81
C VAL A 285 12.99 10.68 -28.51
N TYR A 286 12.84 9.86 -29.55
CA TYR A 286 11.60 9.69 -30.30
C TYR A 286 11.05 8.27 -30.20
N LEU A 287 9.73 8.17 -30.37
CA LEU A 287 9.03 6.91 -30.53
C LEU A 287 9.23 6.36 -31.95
N THR A 288 9.88 5.20 -32.07
CA THR A 288 10.15 4.55 -33.36
C THR A 288 9.03 3.58 -33.76
N GLU A 289 8.97 3.17 -35.03
CA GLU A 289 8.02 2.15 -35.50
C GLU A 289 8.19 0.81 -34.79
N GLU A 290 9.42 0.45 -34.45
CA GLU A 290 9.73 -0.79 -33.73
C GLU A 290 9.18 -0.74 -32.29
N ASP A 291 9.26 0.42 -31.63
CA ASP A 291 8.65 0.64 -30.32
C ASP A 291 7.13 0.51 -30.37
N LYS A 292 6.50 1.13 -31.38
CA LYS A 292 5.05 1.06 -31.60
C LYS A 292 4.59 -0.37 -31.81
N ALA A 293 5.29 -1.13 -32.67
CA ALA A 293 4.96 -2.53 -32.94
C ALA A 293 5.04 -3.39 -31.68
N ARG A 294 6.12 -3.27 -30.88
CA ARG A 294 6.28 -4.00 -29.61
C ARG A 294 5.22 -3.64 -28.59
N TYR A 295 4.87 -2.36 -28.49
CA TYR A 295 3.82 -1.89 -27.60
C TYR A 295 2.47 -2.52 -27.96
N ILE A 296 2.10 -2.49 -29.25
CA ILE A 296 0.84 -3.08 -29.75
C ILE A 296 0.84 -4.59 -29.49
N GLU A 297 1.92 -5.30 -29.83
CA GLU A 297 2.04 -6.74 -29.61
C GLU A 297 1.84 -7.10 -28.13
N TRP A 298 2.44 -6.33 -27.21
CA TRP A 298 2.27 -6.57 -25.78
C TRP A 298 0.85 -6.26 -25.30
N CYS A 299 0.23 -5.19 -25.78
CA CYS A 299 -1.17 -4.87 -25.51
C CYS A 299 -2.09 -6.00 -25.99
N ASP A 300 -1.91 -6.46 -27.22
CA ASP A 300 -2.68 -7.53 -27.85
C ASP A 300 -2.50 -8.87 -27.13
N MET A 301 -1.26 -9.21 -26.77
CA MET A 301 -0.98 -10.41 -26.00
C MET A 301 -1.71 -10.41 -24.65
N ASN A 302 -1.73 -9.27 -23.94
CA ASN A 302 -2.44 -9.19 -22.65
C ASN A 302 -3.95 -9.33 -22.84
N PHE A 303 -4.50 -8.59 -23.81
CA PHE A 303 -5.90 -8.63 -24.17
C PHE A 303 -6.36 -10.06 -24.50
N GLU A 304 -5.68 -10.74 -25.41
CA GLU A 304 -6.10 -12.04 -25.92
C GLU A 304 -5.92 -13.17 -24.90
N ARG A 305 -4.79 -13.19 -24.19
CA ARG A 305 -4.45 -14.30 -23.29
C ARG A 305 -5.12 -14.21 -21.94
N TYR A 306 -5.27 -13.00 -21.41
CA TYR A 306 -5.68 -12.82 -20.01
C TYR A 306 -7.08 -12.23 -19.88
N TRP A 307 -7.51 -11.34 -20.77
CA TRP A 307 -8.70 -10.54 -20.52
C TRP A 307 -9.90 -10.85 -21.42
N MET A 308 -9.67 -11.42 -22.60
CA MET A 308 -10.70 -11.73 -23.61
C MET A 308 -11.24 -13.16 -23.51
N THR A 309 -11.23 -13.77 -22.33
CA THR A 309 -11.85 -15.09 -22.09
C THR A 309 -13.37 -14.96 -21.90
N GLU A 310 -14.10 -16.07 -21.80
CA GLU A 310 -15.55 -16.05 -21.56
C GLU A 310 -15.89 -15.38 -20.21
N LYS A 311 -15.14 -15.73 -19.17
CA LYS A 311 -15.23 -15.13 -17.83
C LYS A 311 -14.29 -13.94 -17.62
N GLY A 312 -13.69 -13.45 -18.70
CA GLY A 312 -12.69 -12.39 -18.65
C GLY A 312 -13.33 -11.00 -18.49
N PRO A 313 -12.60 -10.02 -17.96
CA PRO A 313 -13.17 -8.72 -17.62
C PRO A 313 -13.69 -7.93 -18.83
N ILE A 314 -13.14 -8.13 -20.03
CA ILE A 314 -13.51 -7.32 -21.21
C ILE A 314 -14.98 -7.53 -21.61
N ARG A 315 -15.47 -8.77 -21.58
CA ARG A 315 -16.85 -9.11 -21.95
C ARG A 315 -17.87 -8.78 -20.87
N ASN A 316 -17.44 -8.79 -19.61
CA ASN A 316 -18.33 -8.78 -18.46
C ASN A 316 -18.41 -7.41 -17.76
N SER A 317 -17.47 -6.50 -18.03
CA SER A 317 -17.50 -5.16 -17.42
C SER A 317 -18.51 -4.24 -18.10
N ASP A 318 -19.25 -3.47 -17.30
CA ASP A 318 -20.06 -2.35 -17.76
C ASP A 318 -19.23 -1.08 -17.91
N ILE A 319 -18.22 -0.93 -17.04
CA ILE A 319 -17.32 0.22 -17.01
C ILE A 319 -15.88 -0.29 -16.92
N ILE A 320 -15.02 0.19 -17.83
CA ILE A 320 -13.58 -0.05 -17.79
C ILE A 320 -12.85 1.28 -17.59
N VAL A 321 -12.05 1.36 -16.54
CA VAL A 321 -11.15 2.48 -16.27
C VAL A 321 -9.74 2.08 -16.67
N MET A 322 -9.20 2.78 -17.66
CA MET A 322 -7.85 2.59 -18.18
C MET A 322 -6.92 3.64 -17.59
N ASP A 323 -6.04 3.24 -16.68
CA ASP A 323 -5.07 4.14 -16.05
C ASP A 323 -3.80 4.24 -16.89
N ASP A 324 -3.45 5.49 -17.24
CA ASP A 324 -2.21 5.87 -17.92
C ASP A 324 -2.01 5.23 -19.32
N PRO A 325 -1.03 5.70 -20.12
CA PRO A 325 -0.93 5.29 -21.53
C PRO A 325 -0.43 3.86 -21.77
N GLN A 326 0.06 3.15 -20.75
CA GLN A 326 0.68 1.83 -20.91
C GLN A 326 -0.29 0.85 -21.55
N LEU A 327 -1.59 0.88 -21.21
CA LEU A 327 -2.58 -0.04 -21.74
C LEU A 327 -3.61 0.61 -22.68
N ALA A 328 -3.44 1.88 -23.03
CA ALA A 328 -4.35 2.59 -23.93
C ALA A 328 -4.55 1.87 -25.29
N GLY A 329 -3.54 1.14 -25.77
CA GLY A 329 -3.58 0.39 -27.04
C GLY A 329 -4.75 -0.58 -27.19
N ILE A 330 -5.31 -1.10 -26.09
CA ILE A 330 -6.41 -2.07 -26.14
C ILE A 330 -7.80 -1.41 -26.19
N ILE A 331 -7.92 -0.08 -25.99
CA ILE A 331 -9.22 0.62 -25.92
C ILE A 331 -10.09 0.35 -27.15
N PRO A 332 -9.59 0.44 -28.41
CA PRO A 332 -10.41 0.13 -29.57
C PRO A 332 -10.93 -1.32 -29.58
N ARG A 333 -10.10 -2.28 -29.14
CA ARG A 333 -10.46 -3.70 -29.06
C ARG A 333 -11.53 -3.94 -28.00
N ILE A 334 -11.48 -3.23 -26.87
CA ILE A 334 -12.56 -3.23 -25.87
C ILE A 334 -13.88 -2.82 -26.50
N LYS A 335 -13.92 -1.67 -27.20
CA LYS A 335 -15.15 -1.18 -27.84
C LYS A 335 -15.67 -2.11 -28.94
N GLN A 336 -14.79 -2.85 -29.61
CA GLN A 336 -15.20 -3.86 -30.59
C GLN A 336 -15.80 -5.11 -29.92
N ALA A 337 -15.16 -5.61 -28.85
CA ALA A 337 -15.59 -6.83 -28.17
C ALA A 337 -16.81 -6.62 -27.25
N ASN A 338 -16.93 -5.42 -26.66
CA ASN A 338 -18.02 -5.02 -25.78
C ASN A 338 -18.45 -3.57 -26.10
N PRO A 339 -19.31 -3.37 -27.12
CA PRO A 339 -19.71 -2.03 -27.58
C PRO A 339 -20.47 -1.20 -26.54
N ASN A 340 -21.12 -1.86 -25.57
CA ASN A 340 -21.92 -1.21 -24.53
C ASN A 340 -21.07 -0.75 -23.34
N CYS A 341 -19.87 -1.34 -23.15
CA CYS A 341 -18.95 -0.94 -22.10
C CYS A 341 -18.59 0.55 -22.23
N LYS A 342 -18.66 1.26 -21.10
CA LYS A 342 -18.13 2.62 -20.98
C LYS A 342 -16.64 2.56 -20.67
N VAL A 343 -15.84 3.24 -21.47
CA VAL A 343 -14.38 3.27 -21.27
C VAL A 343 -13.97 4.66 -20.80
N VAL A 344 -13.34 4.70 -19.63
CA VAL A 344 -12.80 5.91 -19.01
C VAL A 344 -11.29 5.86 -19.12
N TYR A 345 -10.68 6.77 -19.87
CA TYR A 345 -9.22 6.92 -19.85
C TYR A 345 -8.83 7.89 -18.75
N ARG A 346 -8.03 7.45 -17.78
CA ARG A 346 -7.56 8.26 -16.66
C ARG A 346 -6.05 8.52 -16.80
N SER A 347 -5.69 9.77 -17.04
CA SER A 347 -4.29 10.22 -17.04
C SER A 347 -3.86 10.68 -15.65
N HIS A 348 -2.77 10.11 -15.14
CA HIS A 348 -2.12 10.51 -13.88
C HIS A 348 -0.81 11.27 -14.10
N ILE A 349 -0.35 11.35 -15.35
CA ILE A 349 0.88 12.05 -15.71
C ILE A 349 0.60 13.51 -16.10
N GLU A 350 1.61 14.35 -15.90
CA GLU A 350 1.70 15.62 -16.60
C GLU A 350 1.91 15.36 -18.10
N ILE A 351 0.99 15.85 -18.92
CA ILE A 351 1.13 15.86 -20.38
C ILE A 351 1.35 17.31 -20.78
N ARG A 352 2.54 17.67 -21.25
CA ARG A 352 2.87 19.03 -21.70
C ARG A 352 2.07 19.39 -22.96
N SER A 353 0.85 19.89 -22.74
CA SER A 353 -0.12 20.20 -23.79
C SER A 353 0.42 21.21 -24.80
N ASP A 354 1.24 22.16 -24.33
CA ASP A 354 1.97 23.12 -25.14
C ASP A 354 2.94 22.46 -26.13
N LEU A 355 3.69 21.43 -25.68
CA LEU A 355 4.62 20.69 -26.53
C LEU A 355 3.89 19.70 -27.46
N VAL A 356 2.78 19.13 -27.01
CA VAL A 356 1.92 18.27 -27.85
C VAL A 356 1.33 19.06 -29.03
N ALA A 357 0.99 20.33 -28.81
CA ALA A 357 0.48 21.22 -29.86
C ALA A 357 1.55 21.59 -30.91
N GLN A 358 2.84 21.45 -30.58
CA GLN A 358 3.95 21.75 -31.50
C GLN A 358 4.23 20.58 -32.44
N GLU A 359 3.79 20.70 -33.69
CA GLU A 359 4.04 19.69 -34.73
C GLU A 359 5.55 19.37 -34.87
N GLY A 360 5.86 18.08 -34.98
CA GLY A 360 7.23 17.58 -35.07
C GLY A 360 7.98 17.45 -33.73
N SER A 361 7.43 17.93 -32.61
CA SER A 361 8.02 17.66 -31.29
C SER A 361 7.95 16.17 -30.94
N PRO A 362 8.86 15.64 -30.10
CA PRO A 362 8.74 14.29 -29.57
C PRO A 362 7.38 14.01 -28.92
N GLN A 363 6.83 14.99 -28.20
CA GLN A 363 5.53 14.92 -27.53
C GLN A 363 4.39 14.78 -28.53
N HIS A 364 4.44 15.55 -29.60
CA HIS A 364 3.46 15.47 -30.69
C HIS A 364 3.48 14.09 -31.34
N VAL A 365 4.66 13.55 -31.66
CA VAL A 365 4.81 12.21 -32.26
C VAL A 365 4.25 11.12 -31.34
N THR A 366 4.65 11.14 -30.06
CA THR A 366 4.17 10.17 -29.06
C THR A 366 2.66 10.28 -28.82
N TRP A 367 2.15 11.50 -28.66
CA TRP A 367 0.72 11.71 -28.42
C TRP A 367 -0.13 11.36 -29.66
N SER A 368 0.36 11.64 -30.87
CA SER A 368 -0.28 11.23 -32.14
C SER A 368 -0.56 9.74 -32.16
N PHE A 369 0.45 8.93 -31.81
CA PHE A 369 0.31 7.48 -31.73
C PHE A 369 -0.70 7.06 -30.65
N LEU A 370 -0.58 7.57 -29.42
CA LEU A 370 -1.48 7.20 -28.32
C LEU A 370 -2.93 7.63 -28.59
N TRP A 371 -3.13 8.77 -29.25
CA TRP A 371 -4.44 9.31 -29.59
C TRP A 371 -5.20 8.43 -30.58
N GLU A 372 -4.52 7.60 -31.37
CA GLU A 372 -5.17 6.59 -32.22
C GLU A 372 -6.04 5.63 -31.42
N PHE A 373 -5.69 5.41 -30.14
CA PHE A 373 -6.41 4.51 -29.24
C PHE A 373 -7.31 5.28 -28.25
N ILE A 374 -6.78 6.33 -27.60
CA ILE A 374 -7.45 7.06 -26.52
C ILE A 374 -8.73 7.76 -26.99
N LYS A 375 -8.80 8.20 -28.26
CA LYS A 375 -9.97 8.90 -28.82
C LYS A 375 -11.29 8.11 -28.74
N TYR A 376 -11.20 6.78 -28.61
CA TYR A 376 -12.36 5.89 -28.47
C TYR A 376 -12.91 5.81 -27.04
N ALA A 377 -12.22 6.38 -26.05
CA ALA A 377 -12.74 6.50 -24.69
C ALA A 377 -14.00 7.38 -24.66
N ASP A 378 -14.93 7.01 -23.78
CA ASP A 378 -16.15 7.75 -23.50
C ASP A 378 -15.85 9.00 -22.66
N LEU A 379 -14.88 8.91 -21.73
CA LEU A 379 -14.42 10.03 -20.88
C LEU A 379 -12.89 10.10 -20.83
N PHE A 380 -12.37 11.33 -20.73
CA PHE A 380 -10.96 11.64 -20.49
C PHE A 380 -10.82 12.29 -19.10
N VAL A 381 -10.24 11.59 -18.15
CA VAL A 381 -10.09 12.08 -16.77
C VAL A 381 -8.65 12.55 -16.58
N SER A 382 -8.47 13.81 -16.18
CA SER A 382 -7.15 14.40 -15.92
C SER A 382 -7.07 14.99 -14.50
N HIS A 383 -5.86 15.26 -14.03
CA HIS A 383 -5.68 16.15 -12.89
C HIS A 383 -6.29 17.52 -13.18
N PRO A 384 -6.70 18.29 -12.16
CA PRO A 384 -7.30 19.61 -12.33
C PRO A 384 -6.25 20.67 -12.69
N VAL A 385 -5.49 20.42 -13.76
CA VAL A 385 -4.44 21.28 -14.33
C VAL A 385 -4.69 21.35 -15.84
N GLU A 386 -5.10 22.52 -16.32
CA GLU A 386 -5.49 22.70 -17.73
C GLU A 386 -4.34 22.34 -18.69
N GLY A 387 -3.10 22.68 -18.32
CA GLY A 387 -1.91 22.36 -19.09
C GLY A 387 -1.65 20.86 -19.30
N PHE A 388 -2.37 19.97 -18.61
CA PHE A 388 -2.25 18.52 -18.74
C PHE A 388 -3.24 17.93 -19.76
N ILE A 389 -4.08 18.75 -20.37
CA ILE A 389 -5.12 18.30 -21.31
C ILE A 389 -4.68 18.69 -22.72
N PRO A 390 -4.31 17.73 -23.58
CA PRO A 390 -3.97 18.00 -24.96
C PRO A 390 -5.11 18.65 -25.75
N PRO A 391 -4.83 19.55 -26.71
CA PRO A 391 -5.86 20.31 -27.42
C PRO A 391 -6.77 19.44 -28.30
N TRP A 392 -6.40 18.18 -28.56
CA TRP A 392 -7.18 17.25 -29.39
C TRP A 392 -8.30 16.56 -28.60
N VAL A 393 -8.26 16.63 -27.27
CA VAL A 393 -9.27 16.04 -26.41
C VAL A 393 -10.54 16.89 -26.47
N ASP A 394 -11.67 16.27 -26.79
CA ASP A 394 -12.97 16.95 -26.71
C ASP A 394 -13.26 17.35 -25.27
N HIS A 395 -13.26 18.66 -25.00
CA HIS A 395 -13.53 19.22 -23.67
C HIS A 395 -14.86 18.75 -23.06
N LYS A 396 -15.86 18.37 -23.86
CA LYS A 396 -17.13 17.82 -23.35
C LYS A 396 -16.99 16.46 -22.69
N LYS A 397 -15.90 15.73 -22.99
CA LYS A 397 -15.56 14.42 -22.40
C LYS A 397 -14.61 14.54 -21.21
N VAL A 398 -14.12 15.74 -20.91
CA VAL A 398 -13.11 15.94 -19.87
C VAL A 398 -13.75 15.94 -18.48
N VAL A 399 -13.15 15.16 -17.58
CA VAL A 399 -13.45 15.18 -16.15
C VAL A 399 -12.17 15.54 -15.39
N LEU A 400 -12.27 16.52 -14.49
CA LEU A 400 -11.16 16.91 -13.64
C LEU A 400 -11.27 16.18 -12.30
N MET A 401 -10.25 15.43 -11.94
CA MET A 401 -10.20 14.64 -10.71
C MET A 401 -8.77 14.68 -10.14
N PRO A 402 -8.56 15.18 -8.91
CA PRO A 402 -7.24 15.15 -8.28
C PRO A 402 -6.83 13.72 -7.89
N ALA A 403 -5.55 13.51 -7.60
CA ALA A 403 -5.15 12.31 -6.85
C ALA A 403 -5.65 12.43 -5.41
N SER A 404 -5.89 11.27 -4.79
CA SER A 404 -6.29 11.16 -3.38
C SER A 404 -5.36 10.22 -2.63
N THR A 405 -5.24 10.45 -1.34
CA THR A 405 -4.60 9.54 -0.38
C THR A 405 -5.66 8.95 0.55
N ASP A 406 -5.38 7.77 1.10
CA ASP A 406 -6.24 7.15 2.11
C ASP A 406 -5.63 7.42 3.50
N PRO A 407 -6.26 8.26 4.36
CA PRO A 407 -5.72 8.59 5.67
C PRO A 407 -5.74 7.41 6.65
N LEU A 408 -6.38 6.28 6.30
CA LEU A 408 -6.47 5.07 7.13
C LEU A 408 -5.43 4.01 6.74
N ASP A 409 -4.71 4.19 5.64
CA ASP A 409 -3.71 3.24 5.16
C ASP A 409 -2.38 3.28 5.95
N GLY A 410 -1.46 2.37 5.62
CA GLY A 410 -0.18 2.25 6.33
C GLY A 410 0.78 3.40 6.06
N LEU A 411 0.50 4.25 5.07
CA LEU A 411 1.33 5.39 4.70
C LEU A 411 0.91 6.66 5.45
N ASN A 412 -0.39 6.84 5.70
CA ASN A 412 -0.94 8.10 6.19
C ASN A 412 -1.51 8.03 7.61
N LYS A 413 -1.84 6.83 8.13
CA LYS A 413 -2.41 6.73 9.47
C LYS A 413 -1.47 7.26 10.54
N HIS A 414 -2.05 7.77 11.62
CA HIS A 414 -1.28 8.22 12.77
C HIS A 414 -0.53 7.04 13.44
N LEU A 415 0.75 7.24 13.75
CA LEU A 415 1.57 6.30 14.51
C LEU A 415 1.86 6.85 15.91
N ASN A 416 1.69 6.00 16.93
CA ASN A 416 2.11 6.36 18.28
C ASN A 416 3.65 6.37 18.42
N LEU A 417 4.16 6.97 19.50
CA LEU A 417 5.60 7.14 19.71
C LEU A 417 6.39 5.83 19.77
N ILE A 418 5.80 4.74 20.28
CA ILE A 418 6.46 3.43 20.34
C ILE A 418 6.68 2.89 18.92
N ASN A 419 5.68 2.99 18.06
CA ASN A 419 5.77 2.55 16.67
C ASN A 419 6.69 3.44 15.84
N MET A 420 6.64 4.76 16.03
CA MET A 420 7.59 5.68 15.38
C MET A 420 9.04 5.37 15.79
N ASN A 421 9.30 5.13 17.07
CA ASN A 421 10.64 4.74 17.54
C ASN A 421 11.11 3.41 16.95
N TYR A 422 10.20 2.42 16.84
CA TYR A 422 10.51 1.16 16.17
C TYR A 422 10.95 1.39 14.72
N TYR A 423 10.17 2.13 13.92
CA TYR A 423 10.51 2.39 12.52
C TYR A 423 11.74 3.28 12.36
N HIS A 424 12.01 4.20 13.29
CA HIS A 424 13.24 4.97 13.29
C HIS A 424 14.49 4.07 13.47
N ILE A 425 14.42 3.06 14.34
CA ILE A 425 15.51 2.07 14.49
C ILE A 425 15.67 1.24 13.21
N ILE A 426 14.56 0.82 12.59
CA ILE A 426 14.60 0.08 11.32
C ILE A 426 15.19 0.94 10.20
N PHE A 427 14.79 2.21 10.10
CA PHE A 427 15.31 3.16 9.14
C PHE A 427 16.84 3.34 9.32
N ASN A 428 17.31 3.57 10.55
CA ASN A 428 18.74 3.72 10.82
C ASN A 428 19.55 2.44 10.54
N ARG A 429 18.93 1.26 10.67
CA ARG A 429 19.55 0.01 10.23
C ARG A 429 19.69 -0.05 8.71
N ILE A 430 18.66 0.38 7.97
CA ILE A 430 18.72 0.48 6.51
C ILE A 430 19.80 1.48 6.08
N CYS A 431 19.89 2.65 6.71
CA CYS A 431 20.99 3.61 6.46
C CYS A 431 22.35 2.95 6.65
N ASN A 432 22.55 2.23 7.77
CA ASN A 432 23.82 1.55 8.02
C ASN A 432 24.13 0.46 6.99
N ASP A 433 23.14 -0.34 6.58
CA ASP A 433 23.30 -1.36 5.54
C ASP A 433 23.63 -0.73 4.17
N GLN A 434 23.21 0.52 3.93
CA GLN A 434 23.50 1.32 2.74
C GLN A 434 24.78 2.18 2.87
N MET A 435 25.45 2.15 4.02
CA MET A 435 26.59 3.01 4.36
C MET A 435 26.25 4.52 4.35
N SER A 436 24.99 4.86 4.64
CA SER A 436 24.51 6.23 4.86
C SER A 436 24.52 6.61 6.36
N PRO A 437 24.71 7.91 6.69
CA PRO A 437 24.50 8.42 8.03
C PRO A 437 23.12 8.05 8.61
N PRO A 438 23.03 7.67 9.90
CA PRO A 438 21.74 7.45 10.54
C PRO A 438 21.02 8.78 10.79
N LEU A 439 19.69 8.74 10.86
CA LEU A 439 18.86 9.85 11.30
C LEU A 439 19.00 10.03 12.83
N GLY A 440 19.33 11.26 13.23
CA GLY A 440 19.50 11.65 14.63
C GLY A 440 18.16 11.78 15.34
N GLN A 441 18.08 11.32 16.60
CA GLN A 441 16.85 11.39 17.39
C GLN A 441 16.43 12.82 17.77
N THR A 442 17.38 13.74 17.91
CA THR A 442 17.14 15.10 18.42
C THR A 442 17.52 16.19 17.41
N ARG A 443 18.14 15.80 16.28
CA ARG A 443 18.53 16.72 15.22
C ARG A 443 17.32 16.94 14.31
N PRO A 444 16.95 18.19 13.99
CA PRO A 444 15.86 18.43 13.03
C PRO A 444 16.22 17.83 11.67
N TYR A 445 15.24 17.57 10.82
CA TYR A 445 15.50 17.09 9.47
C TYR A 445 14.52 17.69 8.45
N ILE A 446 14.97 17.77 7.21
CA ILE A 446 14.20 18.04 6.01
C ILE A 446 14.08 16.71 5.27
N ILE A 447 12.93 16.43 4.67
CA ILE A 447 12.70 15.15 3.98
C ILE A 447 12.12 15.36 2.59
N GLN A 448 12.65 14.62 1.62
CA GLN A 448 12.05 14.42 0.31
C GLN A 448 11.70 12.94 0.15
N ILE A 449 10.40 12.64 0.06
CA ILE A 449 9.90 11.30 -0.25
C ILE A 449 9.50 11.27 -1.73
N ALA A 450 10.33 10.67 -2.57
CA ALA A 450 10.07 10.56 -3.99
C ALA A 450 10.81 9.37 -4.60
N ARG A 451 10.28 8.82 -5.70
CA ARG A 451 11.06 7.89 -6.52
C ARG A 451 12.35 8.56 -6.97
N PHE A 452 13.42 7.78 -7.13
CA PHE A 452 14.64 8.21 -7.80
C PHE A 452 14.37 8.34 -9.31
N ASP A 453 13.71 9.42 -9.69
CA ASP A 453 13.23 9.69 -11.03
C ASP A 453 13.67 11.11 -11.44
N PRO A 454 14.10 11.34 -12.70
CA PRO A 454 14.62 12.64 -13.12
C PRO A 454 13.64 13.80 -12.93
N SER A 455 12.33 13.54 -12.96
CA SER A 455 11.26 14.53 -12.77
C SER A 455 11.11 15.02 -11.33
N LYS A 456 11.84 14.45 -10.36
CA LYS A 456 11.65 14.72 -8.93
C LYS A 456 12.54 15.82 -8.36
N GLY A 457 13.44 16.39 -9.16
CA GLY A 457 14.28 17.52 -8.72
C GLY A 457 15.22 17.16 -7.58
N ILE A 458 15.65 15.89 -7.48
CA ILE A 458 16.62 15.45 -6.46
C ILE A 458 17.93 16.26 -6.53
N PRO A 459 18.50 16.54 -7.72
CA PRO A 459 19.68 17.41 -7.83
C PRO A 459 19.46 18.82 -7.27
N ASP A 460 18.27 19.40 -7.50
CA ASP A 460 17.91 20.72 -7.00
C ASP A 460 17.73 20.70 -5.48
N CYS A 461 17.21 19.61 -4.92
CA CYS A 461 17.10 19.42 -3.47
C CYS A 461 18.48 19.37 -2.82
N LEU A 462 19.43 18.62 -3.40
CA LEU A 462 20.81 18.56 -2.92
C LEU A 462 21.47 19.93 -2.95
N GLU A 463 21.32 20.67 -4.05
CA GLU A 463 21.88 22.02 -4.19
C GLU A 463 21.25 23.01 -3.20
N ALA A 464 19.93 22.99 -3.05
CA ALA A 464 19.24 23.82 -2.07
C ALA A 464 19.70 23.53 -0.64
N TYR A 465 19.92 22.25 -0.31
CA TYR A 465 20.43 21.85 1.00
C TYR A 465 21.90 22.26 1.21
N ARG A 466 22.75 22.16 0.18
CA ARG A 466 24.14 22.67 0.20
C ARG A 466 24.18 24.16 0.53
N LEU A 467 23.37 24.95 -0.17
CA LEU A 467 23.26 26.41 0.05
C LEU A 467 22.71 26.75 1.44
N LEU A 468 21.76 25.95 1.96
CA LEU A 468 21.29 26.08 3.33
C LEU A 468 22.42 25.83 4.33
N ARG A 469 23.20 24.76 4.14
CA ARG A 469 24.32 24.41 5.03
C ARG A 469 25.38 25.51 5.05
N GLU A 470 25.80 26.01 3.90
CA GLU A 470 26.75 27.13 3.81
C GLU A 470 26.27 28.38 4.57
N ARG A 471 24.97 28.67 4.51
CA ARG A 471 24.39 29.82 5.21
C ARG A 471 24.39 29.62 6.72
N LEU A 472 24.02 28.43 7.18
CA LEU A 472 24.05 28.08 8.60
C LEU A 472 25.47 28.13 9.17
N ASP A 473 26.47 27.67 8.42
CA ASP A 473 27.87 27.72 8.84
C ASP A 473 28.39 29.16 8.94
N LYS A 474 27.87 30.10 8.13
CA LYS A 474 28.21 31.54 8.19
C LYS A 474 27.55 32.27 9.36
N ASP A 475 26.37 31.84 9.79
CA ASP A 475 25.62 32.49 10.87
C ASP A 475 26.18 32.15 12.27
N ASP A 476 27.08 31.15 12.38
CA ASP A 476 27.85 30.72 13.58
C ASP A 476 27.01 30.72 14.89
N ASN A 477 25.77 30.20 14.82
CA ASN A 477 24.90 30.09 15.98
C ASN A 477 24.97 28.68 16.57
N PRO A 478 25.73 28.46 17.67
CA PRO A 478 25.92 27.12 18.24
C PRO A 478 24.64 26.52 18.83
N ASN A 479 23.57 27.30 18.99
CA ASN A 479 22.31 26.83 19.55
C ASN A 479 21.35 26.24 18.49
N VAL A 480 21.68 26.30 17.20
CA VAL A 480 20.85 25.78 16.12
C VAL A 480 21.63 24.69 15.39
N PRO A 481 21.41 23.39 15.72
CA PRO A 481 22.04 22.32 14.96
C PRO A 481 21.52 22.37 13.53
N ALA A 482 22.42 22.24 12.54
CA ALA A 482 22.00 22.11 11.16
C ALA A 482 21.01 20.94 11.04
N PRO A 483 19.90 21.06 10.29
CA PRO A 483 19.03 19.90 10.07
C PRO A 483 19.77 18.82 9.28
N GLN A 484 19.31 17.57 9.34
CA GLN A 484 19.68 16.52 8.38
C GLN A 484 18.80 16.64 7.14
N LEU A 485 19.21 15.97 6.05
CA LEU A 485 18.36 15.77 4.89
C LEU A 485 18.11 14.27 4.71
N VAL A 486 16.86 13.89 4.53
CA VAL A 486 16.47 12.52 4.20
C VAL A 486 15.99 12.50 2.75
N ILE A 487 16.64 11.70 1.90
CA ILE A 487 16.18 11.45 0.53
C ILE A 487 15.81 9.98 0.44
N CYS A 488 14.51 9.70 0.45
CA CYS A 488 14.03 8.32 0.43
C CYS A 488 12.97 8.10 -0.64
N GLY A 489 12.95 6.88 -1.18
CA GLY A 489 12.09 6.52 -2.30
C GLY A 489 11.99 5.03 -2.47
N HIS A 490 10.83 4.56 -2.91
CA HIS A 490 10.63 3.16 -3.32
C HIS A 490 10.54 3.07 -4.84
N GLY A 491 11.13 2.03 -5.43
CA GLY A 491 11.04 1.79 -6.88
C GLY A 491 9.65 1.34 -7.33
N SER A 492 9.46 1.23 -8.65
CA SER A 492 8.29 0.59 -9.26
C SER A 492 8.73 -0.34 -10.38
N VAL A 493 7.98 -1.41 -10.63
CA VAL A 493 8.33 -2.40 -11.68
C VAL A 493 8.27 -1.79 -13.09
N ASP A 494 7.42 -0.78 -13.27
CA ASP A 494 7.28 -0.04 -14.52
C ASP A 494 8.24 1.15 -14.66
N ASP A 495 9.17 1.30 -13.73
CA ASP A 495 10.16 2.38 -13.68
C ASP A 495 11.60 1.84 -13.66
N PRO A 496 12.20 1.58 -14.83
CA PRO A 496 13.58 1.09 -14.92
C PRO A 496 14.64 2.14 -14.54
N ASP A 497 14.30 3.42 -14.44
CA ASP A 497 15.28 4.51 -14.26
C ASP A 497 15.78 4.64 -12.80
N GLY A 498 15.04 4.06 -11.85
CA GLY A 498 15.25 4.21 -10.41
C GLY A 498 16.67 3.98 -9.92
N VAL A 499 17.30 2.90 -10.39
CA VAL A 499 18.66 2.52 -9.96
C VAL A 499 19.71 3.51 -10.49
N ALA A 500 19.55 3.96 -11.73
CA ALA A 500 20.51 4.88 -12.34
C ALA A 500 20.49 6.24 -11.63
N VAL A 501 19.30 6.80 -11.37
CA VAL A 501 19.16 8.08 -10.67
C VAL A 501 19.65 8.00 -9.21
N TYR A 502 19.42 6.87 -8.53
CA TYR A 502 20.01 6.62 -7.21
C TYR A 502 21.53 6.63 -7.26
N GLN A 503 22.14 5.91 -8.20
CA GLN A 503 23.60 5.89 -8.37
C GLN A 503 24.16 7.28 -8.70
N ASP A 504 23.47 8.04 -9.55
CA ASP A 504 23.84 9.43 -9.88
C ASP A 504 23.80 10.32 -8.64
N THR A 505 22.79 10.14 -7.78
CA THR A 505 22.66 10.85 -6.50
C THR A 505 23.86 10.54 -5.59
N ILE A 506 24.20 9.26 -5.42
CA ILE A 506 25.35 8.85 -4.60
C ILE A 506 26.67 9.38 -5.18
N ARG A 507 26.85 9.35 -6.51
CA ARG A 507 28.05 9.90 -7.16
C ARG A 507 28.16 11.40 -6.92
N ARG A 508 27.06 12.14 -7.03
CA ARG A 508 27.03 13.58 -6.79
C ARG A 508 27.38 13.94 -5.35
N LEU A 509 26.90 13.16 -4.37
CA LEU A 509 27.28 13.33 -2.97
C LEU A 509 28.78 13.12 -2.70
N ALA A 510 29.48 12.38 -3.56
CA ALA A 510 30.92 12.17 -3.48
C ALA A 510 31.74 13.28 -4.16
N GLU A 511 31.10 14.22 -4.87
CA GLU A 511 31.80 15.35 -5.50
C GLU A 511 32.30 16.34 -4.44
N PRO A 512 33.46 17.01 -4.64
CA PRO A 512 34.05 17.89 -3.63
C PRO A 512 33.13 18.99 -3.11
N GLU A 513 32.20 19.48 -3.93
CA GLU A 513 31.23 20.52 -3.55
C GLU A 513 30.13 20.02 -2.62
N PHE A 514 29.83 18.71 -2.60
CA PHE A 514 28.83 18.09 -1.72
C PHE A 514 29.45 17.26 -0.59
N ALA A 515 30.77 17.03 -0.62
CA ALA A 515 31.46 16.17 0.35
C ALA A 515 31.26 16.62 1.81
N GLU A 516 31.19 17.93 2.08
CA GLU A 516 31.01 18.47 3.43
C GLU A 516 29.61 18.19 4.00
N ILE A 517 28.60 18.11 3.14
CA ILE A 517 27.21 17.86 3.56
C ILE A 517 26.82 16.39 3.52
N GLY A 518 27.63 15.52 2.90
CA GLY A 518 27.33 14.08 2.75
C GLY A 518 27.09 13.36 4.08
N ASN A 519 27.75 13.79 5.16
CA ASN A 519 27.55 13.24 6.51
C ASN A 519 26.21 13.64 7.15
N ASP A 520 25.47 14.56 6.54
CA ASP A 520 24.16 15.01 7.02
C ASP A 520 22.99 14.36 6.27
N ILE A 521 23.28 13.62 5.19
CA ILE A 521 22.27 13.13 4.25
C ILE A 521 22.05 11.64 4.48
N CYS A 522 20.82 11.30 4.89
CA CYS A 522 20.37 9.93 5.16
C CYS A 522 19.79 9.28 3.91
#